data_AF-A0A7K5VCD4-F1
#
_entry.id   AF-A0A7K5VCD4-F1
#
_cell.length_a   1.000
_cell.length_b   1.000
_cell.length_c   1.000
_cell.angle_alpha   90.00
_cell.angle_beta   90.00
_cell.angle_gamma   90.00
#
_symmetry.space_group_name_H-M   'P 1'
#
loop_
_entity.id
_entity.type
_entity.pdbx_description
1 polymer ?
#
loop_
_entity_poly.entity_id
_entity_poly.type
_entity_poly.pdbx_seq_one_letter_code
_entity_poly.pdbx_strand_id
1 'polypeptide(L)'
;IGCDRCKNLVDICGEKHFQAFVCDALLVPIRSGSCDACISIAVIHHFSTAERRLATIREIARLLRPGGTALIYVWAMEQEYKNQKSKYLKEKNGSKNKEKEMSTGTAQSNQGPDNSSEDSPWSDQLHNGLKDESCGARPVADFRLPVHTNRTSFHSQDLLVPWHLKGGTKKKEESVDTVLVSGGSKESQELSPVFHRYYHVFCEGELEALCRSLDCVRVQKSYYDQGNWCVILEKL
;
A
#
# COMPACT_ATOMS: atom_id res chain seq x y z
N ILE A 1 -11.00 -0.60 20.45
CA ILE A 1 -9.79 -1.35 20.84
C ILE A 1 -8.94 -1.55 19.58
N GLY A 2 -7.62 -1.41 19.66
CA GLY A 2 -6.70 -1.65 18.54
C GLY A 2 -5.90 -2.95 18.72
N CYS A 3 -5.28 -3.43 17.66
CA CYS A 3 -4.23 -4.45 17.77
C CYS A 3 -3.14 -4.19 16.73
N ASP A 4 -1.92 -4.63 17.01
CA ASP A 4 -0.80 -4.63 16.06
C ASP A 4 0.12 -5.82 16.36
N ARG A 5 0.86 -6.32 15.35
CA ARG A 5 1.85 -7.38 15.53
C ARG A 5 3.10 -6.91 16.24
N CYS A 6 3.38 -5.61 16.19
CA CYS A 6 4.52 -4.93 16.80
C CYS A 6 4.22 -4.53 18.24
N LYS A 7 4.85 -5.22 19.19
CA LYS A 7 4.76 -4.88 20.62
C LYS A 7 5.10 -3.42 20.89
N ASN A 8 6.15 -2.88 20.26
CA ASN A 8 6.57 -1.50 20.50
C ASN A 8 5.50 -0.49 20.07
N LEU A 9 4.74 -0.75 18.99
CA LEU A 9 3.62 0.12 18.59
C LEU A 9 2.45 0.03 19.58
N VAL A 10 2.14 -1.19 20.05
CA VAL A 10 1.12 -1.40 21.09
C VAL A 10 1.50 -0.71 22.41
N ASP A 11 2.77 -0.78 22.81
CA ASP A 11 3.28 -0.11 24.02
C ASP A 11 3.11 1.41 23.91
N ILE A 12 3.42 2.02 22.75
CA ILE A 12 3.18 3.45 22.49
C ILE A 12 1.69 3.80 22.60
N CYS A 13 0.79 2.93 22.15
CA CYS A 13 -0.65 3.13 22.37
C CYS A 13 -1.00 3.13 23.87
N GLY A 14 -0.42 2.21 24.65
CA GLY A 14 -0.60 2.14 26.09
C GLY A 14 -0.08 3.38 26.84
N GLU A 15 1.10 3.89 26.47
CA GLU A 15 1.66 5.15 26.97
C GLU A 15 0.74 6.35 26.71
N LYS A 16 -0.01 6.30 25.60
CA LYS A 16 -1.02 7.31 25.23
C LYS A 16 -2.41 7.01 25.79
N HIS A 17 -2.53 6.06 26.72
CA HIS A 17 -3.78 5.65 27.35
C HIS A 17 -4.84 5.11 26.38
N PHE A 18 -4.44 4.57 25.24
CA PHE A 18 -5.32 3.86 24.31
C PHE A 18 -5.32 2.35 24.57
N GLN A 19 -6.48 1.72 24.37
CA GLN A 19 -6.64 0.29 24.52
C GLN A 19 -6.17 -0.44 23.26
N ALA A 20 -5.03 -1.11 23.34
CA ALA A 20 -4.49 -1.96 22.28
C ALA A 20 -3.84 -3.24 22.84
N PHE A 21 -3.75 -4.28 22.03
CA PHE A 21 -3.10 -5.54 22.38
C PHE A 21 -2.28 -6.09 21.21
N VAL A 22 -1.30 -6.96 21.50
CA VAL A 22 -0.46 -7.56 20.46
C VAL A 22 -1.22 -8.71 19.79
N CYS A 23 -1.33 -8.69 18.46
CA CYS A 23 -2.05 -9.73 17.73
C CYS A 23 -1.59 -9.88 16.26
N ASP A 24 -1.85 -11.04 15.67
CA ASP A 24 -1.70 -11.27 14.22
C ASP A 24 -3.03 -10.96 13.54
N ALA A 25 -3.01 -10.19 12.45
CA ALA A 25 -4.23 -9.78 11.75
C ALA A 25 -4.98 -10.94 11.06
N LEU A 26 -4.35 -12.12 10.93
CA LEU A 26 -5.00 -13.35 10.47
C LEU A 26 -5.79 -14.07 11.56
N LEU A 27 -5.54 -13.78 12.83
CA LEU A 27 -6.21 -14.40 13.97
C LEU A 27 -6.25 -13.44 15.16
N VAL A 28 -7.33 -12.66 15.22
CA VAL A 28 -7.57 -11.67 16.26
C VAL A 28 -8.29 -12.35 17.44
N PRO A 29 -7.76 -12.32 18.67
CA PRO A 29 -8.34 -12.92 19.87
C PRO A 29 -9.58 -12.15 20.41
N ILE A 30 -10.51 -11.83 19.51
CA ILE A 30 -11.80 -11.22 19.79
C ILE A 30 -12.89 -12.18 19.28
N ARG A 31 -13.99 -12.27 20.02
CA ARG A 31 -15.12 -13.15 19.69
C ARG A 31 -15.69 -12.80 18.31
N SER A 32 -16.14 -13.81 17.57
CA SER A 32 -16.85 -13.58 16.31
C SER A 32 -18.13 -12.78 16.55
N GLY A 33 -18.46 -11.85 15.66
CA GLY A 33 -19.71 -11.11 15.76
C GLY A 33 -19.78 -10.07 16.88
N SER A 34 -18.65 -9.63 17.43
CA SER A 34 -18.64 -8.70 18.58
C SER A 34 -18.39 -7.24 18.21
N CYS A 35 -18.01 -6.95 16.96
CA CYS A 35 -17.67 -5.60 16.52
C CYS A 35 -18.76 -5.00 15.65
N ASP A 36 -19.19 -3.77 15.95
CA ASP A 36 -20.09 -3.00 15.09
C ASP A 36 -19.36 -2.43 13.86
N ALA A 37 -18.09 -2.08 14.06
CA ALA A 37 -17.22 -1.54 13.03
C ALA A 37 -15.79 -2.08 13.14
N CYS A 38 -15.07 -2.14 12.01
CA CYS A 38 -13.66 -2.50 11.95
C CYS A 38 -12.90 -1.57 10.98
N ILE A 39 -11.66 -1.22 11.29
CA ILE A 39 -10.79 -0.44 10.40
C ILE A 39 -9.48 -1.20 10.17
N SER A 40 -9.06 -1.29 8.91
CA SER A 40 -7.80 -1.91 8.51
C SER A 40 -7.09 -1.00 7.51
N ILE A 41 -6.19 -0.16 8.03
CA ILE A 41 -5.49 0.88 7.26
C ILE A 41 -4.03 0.51 7.10
N ALA A 42 -3.58 0.33 5.86
CA ALA A 42 -2.18 0.00 5.53
C ALA A 42 -1.66 -1.27 6.23
N VAL A 43 -2.49 -2.32 6.27
CA VAL A 43 -2.14 -3.63 6.87
C VAL A 43 -2.03 -4.71 5.81
N ILE A 44 -3.09 -4.90 5.01
CA ILE A 44 -3.24 -6.08 4.13
C ILE A 44 -2.16 -6.16 3.05
N HIS A 45 -1.67 -5.03 2.57
CA HIS A 45 -0.59 -5.00 1.58
C HIS A 45 0.73 -5.62 2.07
N HIS A 46 0.88 -5.93 3.35
CA HIS A 46 2.06 -6.61 3.88
C HIS A 46 2.05 -8.13 3.72
N PHE A 47 0.93 -8.73 3.29
CA PHE A 47 0.84 -10.18 3.09
C PHE A 47 1.25 -10.58 1.68
N SER A 48 2.26 -11.44 1.60
CA SER A 48 2.91 -11.84 0.34
C SER A 48 2.16 -12.81 -0.55
N THR A 49 1.03 -13.32 -0.07
CA THR A 49 0.23 -14.30 -0.79
C THR A 49 -1.22 -13.85 -0.82
N ALA A 50 -1.89 -14.10 -1.94
CA ALA A 50 -3.30 -13.74 -2.12
C ALA A 50 -4.17 -14.43 -1.07
N GLU A 51 -3.83 -15.67 -0.69
CA GLU A 51 -4.52 -16.47 0.32
C GLU A 51 -4.51 -15.80 1.69
N ARG A 52 -3.37 -15.22 2.10
CA ARG A 52 -3.24 -14.49 3.37
C ARG A 52 -3.95 -13.13 3.32
N ARG A 53 -3.92 -12.44 2.18
CA ARG A 53 -4.71 -11.21 1.99
C ARG A 53 -6.20 -11.49 2.15
N LEU A 54 -6.70 -12.54 1.49
CA LEU A 54 -8.10 -12.99 1.62
C LEU A 54 -8.43 -13.45 3.04
N ALA A 55 -7.56 -14.22 3.68
CA ALA A 55 -7.76 -14.67 5.06
C ALA A 55 -7.88 -13.50 6.04
N THR A 56 -7.15 -12.40 5.83
CA THR A 56 -7.29 -11.18 6.65
C THR A 56 -8.67 -10.54 6.48
N ILE A 57 -9.21 -10.49 5.26
CA ILE A 57 -10.56 -9.96 5.02
C ILE A 57 -11.62 -10.88 5.63
N ARG A 58 -11.44 -12.20 5.55
CA ARG A 58 -12.29 -13.17 6.25
C ARG A 58 -12.25 -12.95 7.77
N GLU A 59 -11.08 -12.67 8.33
CA GLU A 59 -10.95 -12.41 9.75
C GLU A 59 -11.66 -11.12 10.18
N ILE A 60 -11.54 -10.06 9.39
CA ILE A 60 -12.33 -8.83 9.57
C ILE A 60 -13.83 -9.15 9.55
N ALA A 61 -14.31 -9.91 8.56
CA ALA A 61 -15.71 -10.33 8.47
C ALA A 61 -16.14 -11.20 9.67
N ARG A 62 -15.27 -12.06 10.19
CA ARG A 62 -15.54 -12.87 11.39
C ARG A 62 -15.81 -11.99 12.60
N LEU A 63 -15.01 -10.94 12.80
CA LEU A 63 -15.11 -10.01 13.92
C LEU A 63 -16.41 -9.17 13.92
N LEU A 64 -16.86 -8.77 12.73
CA LEU A 64 -18.08 -7.96 12.59
C LEU A 64 -19.33 -8.74 12.99
N ARG A 65 -20.28 -8.08 13.66
CA ARG A 65 -21.66 -8.57 13.80
C ARG A 65 -22.41 -8.45 12.45
N PRO A 66 -23.49 -9.21 12.20
CA PRO A 66 -24.36 -8.97 11.03
C PRO A 66 -24.81 -7.50 10.95
N GLY A 67 -24.74 -6.90 9.77
CA GLY A 67 -24.94 -5.46 9.54
C GLY A 67 -23.80 -4.56 10.01
N GLY A 68 -22.75 -5.11 10.63
CA GLY A 68 -21.53 -4.38 10.99
C GLY A 68 -20.69 -4.04 9.75
N THR A 69 -19.89 -2.98 9.83
CA THR A 69 -19.16 -2.46 8.66
C THR A 69 -17.64 -2.45 8.85
N ALA A 70 -16.88 -2.62 7.79
CA ALA A 70 -15.43 -2.42 7.82
C ALA A 70 -14.95 -1.43 6.76
N LEU A 71 -13.93 -0.66 7.12
CA LEU A 71 -13.16 0.16 6.19
C LEU A 71 -11.78 -0.45 5.99
N ILE A 72 -11.41 -0.68 4.73
CA ILE A 72 -10.11 -1.22 4.34
C ILE A 72 -9.41 -0.22 3.42
N TYR A 73 -8.15 0.13 3.73
CA TYR A 73 -7.26 0.97 2.91
C TYR A 73 -5.98 0.20 2.59
N VAL A 74 -5.65 0.09 1.30
CA VAL A 74 -4.41 -0.52 0.79
C VAL A 74 -3.73 0.41 -0.21
N TRP A 75 -2.43 0.23 -0.43
CA TRP A 75 -1.69 1.07 -1.38
C TRP A 75 -2.12 0.74 -2.80
N ALA A 76 -2.36 1.78 -3.61
CA ALA A 76 -2.64 1.64 -5.02
C ALA A 76 -1.34 1.52 -5.83
N MET A 77 -1.35 0.66 -6.84
CA MET A 77 -0.33 0.64 -7.89
C MET A 77 -0.37 1.98 -8.65
N GLU A 78 -1.57 2.48 -8.92
CA GLU A 78 -1.86 3.73 -9.62
C GLU A 78 -1.67 4.93 -8.68
N GLN A 79 -0.45 5.47 -8.65
CA GLN A 79 -0.16 6.69 -7.87
C GLN A 79 -0.57 8.00 -8.60
N GLU A 80 -1.04 7.88 -9.83
CA GLU A 80 -1.75 8.92 -10.58
C GLU A 80 -3.09 8.35 -11.04
N TYR A 81 -4.18 9.04 -10.73
CA TYR A 81 -5.53 8.56 -11.03
C TYR A 81 -6.38 9.72 -11.53
N LYS A 82 -7.11 9.51 -12.65
CA LYS A 82 -7.92 10.54 -13.31
C LYS A 82 -7.15 11.85 -13.53
N ASN A 83 -5.92 11.75 -14.06
CA ASN A 83 -4.98 12.86 -14.30
C ASN A 83 -4.61 13.67 -13.04
N GLN A 84 -4.78 13.09 -11.86
CA GLN A 84 -4.36 13.70 -10.60
C GLN A 84 -3.33 12.82 -9.89
N LYS A 85 -2.14 13.37 -9.70
CA LYS A 85 -1.08 12.74 -8.91
C LYS A 85 -1.45 12.71 -7.44
N SER A 86 -1.22 11.56 -6.80
CA SER A 86 -1.36 11.41 -5.36
C SER A 86 -0.35 12.28 -4.61
N LYS A 87 -0.61 12.53 -3.32
CA LYS A 87 0.37 13.16 -2.42
C LYS A 87 1.69 12.38 -2.31
N TYR A 88 1.70 11.10 -2.65
CA TYR A 88 2.91 10.28 -2.61
C TYR A 88 3.95 10.74 -3.64
N LEU A 89 3.51 10.99 -4.89
CA LEU A 89 4.38 11.45 -5.97
C LEU A 89 4.69 12.95 -5.96
N LYS A 90 3.97 13.75 -5.15
CA LYS A 90 4.22 15.19 -5.06
C LYS A 90 5.54 15.44 -4.32
N GLU A 91 6.50 16.02 -5.03
CA GLU A 91 7.68 16.61 -4.41
C GLU A 91 7.24 17.74 -3.47
N LYS A 92 7.97 17.93 -2.35
CA LYS A 92 7.85 19.17 -1.60
C LYS A 92 8.39 20.28 -2.49
N ASN A 93 7.52 20.99 -3.20
CA ASN A 93 7.91 22.21 -3.88
C ASN A 93 8.56 23.13 -2.85
N GLY A 94 9.87 23.33 -2.98
CA GLY A 94 10.51 24.53 -2.47
C GLY A 94 9.70 25.73 -2.94
N SER A 95 9.48 26.67 -2.02
CA SER A 95 8.90 27.99 -2.25
C SER A 95 9.10 28.49 -3.68
N LYS A 96 8.03 28.46 -4.48
CA LYS A 96 7.97 29.19 -5.74
C LYS A 96 6.81 30.17 -5.67
N ASN A 97 7.20 31.42 -5.88
CA ASN A 97 6.44 32.65 -5.76
C ASN A 97 5.12 32.60 -6.55
N LYS A 98 4.11 33.25 -5.97
CA LYS A 98 2.95 33.73 -6.71
C LYS A 98 3.44 34.77 -7.71
N GLU A 99 3.31 34.50 -9.00
CA GLU A 99 3.21 35.56 -10.01
C GLU A 99 1.79 35.54 -10.60
N LYS A 100 1.22 36.74 -10.62
CA LYS A 100 -0.16 37.07 -10.94
C LYS A 100 -0.42 36.98 -12.44
N GLU A 101 -1.69 36.76 -12.74
CA GLU A 101 -2.36 36.93 -14.02
C GLU A 101 -1.92 38.17 -14.81
N MET A 102 -1.92 38.05 -16.14
CA MET A 102 -2.47 39.10 -16.99
C MET A 102 -3.18 38.48 -18.19
N SER A 103 -4.44 38.84 -18.28
CA SER A 103 -5.43 38.61 -19.32
C SER A 103 -5.08 39.25 -20.67
N THR A 104 -5.52 38.62 -21.77
CA THR A 104 -6.07 39.32 -22.94
C THR A 104 -6.98 38.35 -23.71
N GLY A 105 -8.23 38.75 -23.94
CA GLY A 105 -9.27 37.92 -24.56
C GLY A 105 -9.29 38.01 -26.09
N THR A 106 -10.20 37.24 -26.72
CA THR A 106 -11.33 37.73 -27.53
C THR A 106 -12.01 36.57 -28.31
N ALA A 107 -13.34 36.53 -28.19
CA ALA A 107 -14.40 36.12 -29.14
C ALA A 107 -14.54 34.68 -29.71
N GLN A 108 -15.61 34.03 -29.25
CA GLN A 108 -16.84 33.60 -29.98
C GLN A 108 -16.87 32.44 -31.00
N SER A 109 -18.02 31.74 -30.91
CA SER A 109 -18.78 31.00 -31.93
C SER A 109 -18.36 29.55 -32.17
N ASN A 110 -19.21 28.58 -32.48
CA ASN A 110 -20.64 28.28 -32.23
C ASN A 110 -20.84 26.82 -32.71
N GLN A 111 -21.92 26.16 -32.27
CA GLN A 111 -22.57 24.98 -32.91
C GLN A 111 -21.96 23.56 -32.74
N GLY A 112 -22.80 22.64 -32.21
CA GLY A 112 -22.78 21.19 -32.53
C GLY A 112 -23.49 20.92 -33.88
N PRO A 113 -23.94 19.69 -34.26
CA PRO A 113 -24.23 18.52 -33.40
C PRO A 113 -23.86 17.12 -33.98
N ASP A 114 -24.15 16.09 -33.17
CA ASP A 114 -24.74 14.77 -33.47
C ASP A 114 -24.04 13.61 -34.21
N ASN A 115 -24.52 12.43 -33.78
CA ASN A 115 -24.55 11.08 -34.38
C ASN A 115 -23.32 10.18 -34.17
N SER A 116 -23.46 9.14 -33.32
CA SER A 116 -23.98 7.77 -33.60
C SER A 116 -23.00 7.01 -34.50
N SER A 117 -22.60 5.76 -34.27
CA SER A 117 -23.31 4.56 -33.82
C SER A 117 -22.29 3.42 -33.58
N GLU A 118 -22.65 2.40 -32.79
CA GLU A 118 -22.47 0.93 -33.03
C GLU A 118 -21.04 0.41 -33.33
N ASP A 119 -20.48 -0.70 -32.84
CA ASP A 119 -20.97 -1.92 -32.20
C ASP A 119 -19.74 -2.69 -31.64
N SER A 120 -19.97 -3.53 -30.63
CA SER A 120 -19.10 -4.66 -30.19
C SER A 120 -19.55 -5.95 -30.93
N PRO A 121 -19.10 -7.21 -30.67
CA PRO A 121 -17.96 -7.79 -29.92
C PRO A 121 -17.32 -9.06 -30.60
N TRP A 122 -16.49 -9.80 -29.85
CA TRP A 122 -16.06 -11.23 -30.00
C TRP A 122 -14.90 -11.48 -31.00
N SER A 123 -13.81 -12.20 -30.67
CA SER A 123 -13.81 -13.60 -30.22
C SER A 123 -12.41 -14.12 -29.86
N ASP A 124 -12.38 -14.97 -28.83
CA ASP A 124 -11.34 -15.95 -28.53
C ASP A 124 -11.01 -16.88 -29.71
N GLN A 125 -9.72 -17.19 -29.90
CA GLN A 125 -9.30 -18.47 -30.46
C GLN A 125 -8.10 -19.04 -29.70
N LEU A 126 -8.41 -19.96 -28.80
CA LEU A 126 -7.53 -21.04 -28.36
C LEU A 126 -7.09 -21.86 -29.57
N HIS A 127 -5.78 -22.06 -29.75
CA HIS A 127 -5.28 -23.18 -30.55
C HIS A 127 -4.10 -23.86 -29.84
N ASN A 128 -4.36 -25.13 -29.53
CA ASN A 128 -3.47 -26.12 -28.95
C ASN A 128 -2.47 -26.60 -30.00
N GLY A 129 -1.21 -26.86 -29.63
CA GLY A 129 -0.22 -27.43 -30.54
C GLY A 129 1.14 -27.68 -29.88
N LEU A 130 1.31 -28.88 -29.31
CA LEU A 130 2.60 -29.42 -28.90
C LEU A 130 3.55 -29.51 -30.11
N LYS A 131 4.75 -28.94 -29.98
CA LYS A 131 5.97 -29.49 -30.58
C LYS A 131 7.15 -29.33 -29.60
N ASP A 132 7.69 -30.49 -29.25
CA ASP A 132 8.97 -30.72 -28.61
C ASP A 132 10.10 -30.32 -29.58
N GLU A 133 11.06 -29.52 -29.11
CA GLU A 133 12.44 -29.45 -29.62
C GLU A 133 13.28 -28.44 -28.80
N SER A 134 14.38 -28.97 -28.26
CA SER A 134 15.66 -28.33 -27.91
C SER A 134 15.78 -27.45 -26.65
N CYS A 135 16.64 -27.94 -25.74
CA CYS A 135 17.14 -27.29 -24.54
C CYS A 135 18.01 -26.07 -24.87
N GLY A 136 17.36 -24.93 -25.06
CA GLY A 136 17.97 -23.62 -24.86
C GLY A 136 17.64 -23.17 -23.45
N ALA A 137 18.62 -23.17 -22.54
CA ALA A 137 18.47 -22.56 -21.22
C ALA A 137 18.14 -21.07 -21.43
N ARG A 138 16.84 -20.73 -21.34
CA ARG A 138 16.38 -19.34 -21.28
C ARG A 138 17.07 -18.71 -20.07
N PRO A 139 17.53 -17.45 -20.14
CA PRO A 139 18.03 -16.77 -18.95
C PRO A 139 16.95 -16.91 -17.89
N VAL A 140 17.29 -17.57 -16.77
CA VAL A 140 16.42 -17.68 -15.62
C VAL A 140 16.05 -16.24 -15.28
N ALA A 141 14.80 -15.85 -15.54
CA ALA A 141 14.34 -14.51 -15.22
C ALA A 141 14.70 -14.26 -13.76
N ASP A 142 15.39 -13.16 -13.48
CA ASP A 142 15.88 -12.87 -12.14
C ASP A 142 14.67 -12.81 -11.19
N PHE A 143 14.41 -13.90 -10.45
CA PHE A 143 13.23 -14.09 -9.60
C PHE A 143 13.28 -13.22 -8.33
N ARG A 144 14.08 -12.16 -8.34
CA ARG A 144 14.29 -11.27 -7.20
C ARG A 144 13.19 -10.19 -7.20
N LEU A 145 12.56 -10.01 -6.05
CA LEU A 145 11.59 -8.94 -5.86
C LEU A 145 12.26 -7.57 -6.07
N PRO A 146 11.67 -6.67 -6.88
CA PRO A 146 12.24 -5.36 -7.10
C PRO A 146 12.23 -4.53 -5.82
N VAL A 147 13.29 -3.77 -5.59
CA VAL A 147 13.37 -2.81 -4.48
C VAL A 147 12.85 -1.46 -4.97
N HIS A 148 11.85 -0.93 -4.29
CA HIS A 148 11.20 0.31 -4.65
C HIS A 148 11.99 1.55 -4.22
N THR A 149 12.01 2.53 -5.10
CA THR A 149 12.54 3.86 -4.80
C THR A 149 11.39 4.72 -4.26
N ASN A 150 11.51 5.16 -3.02
CA ASN A 150 10.52 6.03 -2.39
C ASN A 150 10.21 7.26 -3.24
N ARG A 151 8.92 7.66 -3.29
CA ARG A 151 8.42 8.81 -4.07
C ARG A 151 8.46 8.65 -5.59
N THR A 152 8.61 7.43 -6.10
CA THR A 152 8.48 7.12 -7.53
C THR A 152 7.25 6.25 -7.79
N SER A 153 6.83 6.15 -9.06
CA SER A 153 5.75 5.23 -9.46
C SER A 153 6.13 3.78 -9.19
N PHE A 154 5.13 2.95 -8.91
CA PHE A 154 5.34 1.51 -8.77
C PHE A 154 5.44 0.86 -10.16
N HIS A 155 6.36 -0.09 -10.31
CA HIS A 155 6.60 -0.81 -11.57
C HIS A 155 6.32 -2.31 -11.47
N SER A 156 5.99 -2.79 -10.27
CA SER A 156 5.56 -4.16 -9.96
C SER A 156 4.54 -4.11 -8.82
N GLN A 157 3.58 -5.04 -8.80
CA GLN A 157 2.66 -5.18 -7.67
C GLN A 157 3.35 -5.70 -6.42
N ASP A 158 4.30 -6.63 -6.59
CA ASP A 158 5.11 -7.19 -5.50
C ASP A 158 6.48 -6.52 -5.48
N LEU A 159 6.83 -5.91 -4.34
CA LEU A 159 8.06 -5.16 -4.18
C LEU A 159 8.57 -5.14 -2.74
N LEU A 160 9.85 -4.81 -2.59
CA LEU A 160 10.48 -4.52 -1.32
C LEU A 160 10.58 -3.01 -1.13
N VAL A 161 10.09 -2.50 0.01
CA VAL A 161 10.22 -1.10 0.40
C VAL A 161 11.36 -0.97 1.42
N PRO A 162 12.36 -0.12 1.17
CA PRO A 162 13.48 0.07 2.09
C PRO A 162 13.06 0.84 3.34
N TRP A 163 13.61 0.40 4.48
CA TRP A 163 13.43 1.01 5.79
C TRP A 163 14.77 1.19 6.48
N HIS A 164 15.06 2.44 6.83
CA HIS A 164 16.29 2.81 7.49
C HIS A 164 16.03 2.88 9.00
N LEU A 165 16.83 2.17 9.78
CA LEU A 165 16.82 2.38 11.22
C LEU A 165 17.44 3.76 11.49
N LYS A 166 16.66 4.68 12.06
CA LYS A 166 17.24 5.92 12.56
C LYS A 166 18.20 5.57 13.69
N GLY A 167 19.49 5.84 13.51
CA GLY A 167 20.50 5.65 14.55
C GLY A 167 20.04 6.36 15.82
N GLY A 168 19.97 5.63 16.93
CA GLY A 168 19.59 6.22 18.20
C GLY A 168 20.57 7.34 18.55
N THR A 169 20.04 8.52 18.87
CA THR A 169 20.80 9.54 19.59
C THR A 169 21.29 8.89 20.88
N LYS A 170 22.59 8.53 20.93
CA LYS A 170 23.24 8.14 22.18
C LYS A 170 22.96 9.26 23.18
N LYS A 171 22.19 9.00 24.22
CA LYS A 171 22.12 9.90 25.38
C LYS A 171 23.57 10.00 25.89
N LYS A 172 24.15 11.21 25.82
CA LYS A 172 25.43 11.50 26.48
C LYS A 172 25.19 11.34 27.97
N GLU A 173 25.66 10.24 28.54
CA GLU A 173 26.04 10.22 29.95
C GLU A 173 27.42 10.87 30.05
N GLU A 174 27.51 11.92 30.87
CA GLU A 174 28.75 12.60 31.20
C GLU A 174 29.58 11.73 32.14
N SER A 175 30.84 11.44 31.78
CA SER A 175 31.94 11.28 32.76
C SER A 175 33.32 11.38 32.07
N VAL A 176 33.90 12.56 32.28
CA VAL A 176 35.29 13.05 32.38
C VAL A 176 36.49 12.12 32.07
N ASP A 177 37.33 12.66 31.17
CA ASP A 177 38.79 12.60 30.94
C ASP A 177 39.60 11.29 30.92
N THR A 178 40.21 10.99 29.77
CA THR A 178 41.68 10.81 29.63
C THR A 178 42.12 11.05 28.16
N VAL A 179 43.31 11.63 28.03
CA VAL A 179 43.90 12.37 26.90
C VAL A 179 44.66 11.46 25.90
N LEU A 180 44.35 11.66 24.60
CA LEU A 180 45.16 11.57 23.36
C LEU A 180 46.00 10.31 23.02
N VAL A 181 45.76 9.72 21.84
CA VAL A 181 46.74 9.61 20.73
C VAL A 181 45.99 9.58 19.38
N SER A 182 46.37 10.48 18.47
CA SER A 182 45.98 10.50 17.05
C SER A 182 46.64 9.37 16.26
N GLY A 183 45.83 8.61 15.53
CA GLY A 183 46.27 7.71 14.45
C GLY A 183 45.15 7.59 13.42
N GLY A 184 45.24 8.39 12.36
CA GLY A 184 44.24 8.43 11.29
C GLY A 184 44.24 7.14 10.47
N SER A 185 43.11 6.46 10.46
CA SER A 185 42.71 5.55 9.38
C SER A 185 41.23 5.76 9.12
N LYS A 186 40.94 6.15 7.86
CA LYS A 186 39.63 6.49 7.30
C LYS A 186 38.50 5.64 7.91
N GLU A 187 37.62 6.30 8.65
CA GLU A 187 36.33 5.73 9.06
C GLU A 187 35.61 5.23 7.81
N SER A 188 35.58 3.90 7.64
CA SER A 188 34.50 3.28 6.89
C SER A 188 33.22 3.70 7.61
N GLN A 189 32.51 4.69 7.06
CA GLN A 189 31.14 4.96 7.48
C GLN A 189 30.38 3.66 7.24
N GLU A 190 30.20 2.86 8.29
CA GLU A 190 29.29 1.72 8.25
C GLU A 190 27.92 2.29 7.91
N LEU A 191 27.50 2.05 6.66
CA LEU A 191 26.18 2.43 6.19
C LEU A 191 25.17 1.83 7.17
N SER A 192 24.25 2.66 7.68
CA SER A 192 23.21 2.16 8.58
C SER A 192 22.44 1.03 7.89
N PRO A 193 22.11 -0.05 8.61
CA PRO A 193 21.47 -1.20 8.00
C PRO A 193 20.12 -0.80 7.39
N VAL A 194 19.96 -1.12 6.11
CA VAL A 194 18.69 -0.96 5.38
C VAL A 194 17.93 -2.27 5.45
N PHE A 195 16.78 -2.24 6.12
CA PHE A 195 15.86 -3.34 6.17
C PHE A 195 14.86 -3.23 5.02
N HIS A 196 14.32 -4.37 4.58
CA HIS A 196 13.33 -4.40 3.51
C HIS A 196 12.00 -4.91 4.06
N ARG A 197 10.90 -4.27 3.68
CA ARG A 197 9.55 -4.74 3.97
C ARG A 197 8.87 -5.13 2.67
N TYR A 198 8.22 -6.28 2.66
CA TYR A 198 7.39 -6.67 1.53
C TYR A 198 6.12 -5.82 1.47
N TYR A 199 5.75 -5.43 0.25
CA TYR A 199 4.48 -4.82 -0.10
C TYR A 199 3.89 -5.47 -1.36
N HIS A 200 2.57 -5.65 -1.32
CA HIS A 200 1.71 -5.88 -2.46
C HIS A 200 0.89 -4.60 -2.71
N VAL A 201 1.18 -3.86 -3.78
CA VAL A 201 0.39 -2.70 -4.21
C VAL A 201 -0.73 -3.16 -5.13
N PHE A 202 -1.95 -2.76 -4.78
CA PHE A 202 -3.18 -3.25 -5.41
C PHE A 202 -3.46 -2.46 -6.68
N CYS A 203 -3.89 -3.15 -7.73
CA CYS A 203 -4.42 -2.49 -8.93
C CYS A 203 -5.89 -2.10 -8.75
N GLU A 204 -6.40 -1.23 -9.63
CA GLU A 204 -7.82 -0.87 -9.67
C GLU A 204 -8.72 -2.11 -9.69
N GLY A 205 -9.73 -2.13 -8.80
CA GLY A 205 -10.70 -3.22 -8.70
C GLY A 205 -10.21 -4.48 -7.98
N GLU A 206 -8.91 -4.65 -7.71
CA GLU A 206 -8.38 -5.88 -7.10
C GLU A 206 -8.92 -6.08 -5.67
N LEU A 207 -8.84 -5.06 -4.82
CA LEU A 207 -9.33 -5.15 -3.44
C LEU A 207 -10.84 -5.43 -3.40
N GLU A 208 -11.59 -4.81 -4.31
CA GLU A 208 -13.04 -4.97 -4.43
C GLU A 208 -13.41 -6.40 -4.86
N ALA A 209 -12.72 -6.96 -5.86
CA ALA A 209 -12.90 -8.34 -6.29
C ALA A 209 -12.56 -9.32 -5.15
N LEU A 210 -11.49 -9.06 -4.39
CA LEU A 210 -11.10 -9.86 -3.24
C LEU A 210 -12.19 -9.87 -2.16
N CYS A 211 -12.78 -8.70 -1.86
CA CYS A 211 -13.90 -8.60 -0.93
C CYS A 211 -15.15 -9.33 -1.45
N ARG A 212 -15.46 -9.22 -2.75
CA ARG A 212 -16.63 -9.88 -3.36
C ARG A 212 -16.53 -11.40 -3.44
N SER A 213 -15.33 -11.96 -3.33
CA SER A 213 -15.15 -13.42 -3.28
C SER A 213 -15.68 -14.07 -1.99
N LEU A 214 -16.13 -13.26 -1.01
CA LEU A 214 -16.68 -13.73 0.25
C LEU A 214 -18.21 -13.55 0.26
N ASP A 215 -18.93 -14.67 0.32
CA ASP A 215 -20.40 -14.67 0.33
C ASP A 215 -21.03 -14.06 1.59
N CYS A 216 -20.25 -13.89 2.66
CA CYS A 216 -20.72 -13.37 3.95
C CYS A 216 -20.59 -11.85 4.10
N VAL A 217 -20.18 -11.14 3.05
CA VAL A 217 -20.06 -9.66 3.06
C VAL A 217 -20.62 -9.06 1.78
N ARG A 218 -21.01 -7.79 1.86
CA ARG A 218 -21.43 -6.95 0.74
C ARG A 218 -20.54 -5.72 0.66
N VAL A 219 -19.94 -5.48 -0.50
CA VAL A 219 -19.21 -4.23 -0.75
C VAL A 219 -20.23 -3.10 -0.91
N GLN A 220 -20.18 -2.12 0.00
CA GLN A 220 -21.03 -0.93 -0.07
C GLN A 220 -20.41 0.15 -0.95
N LYS A 221 -19.09 0.38 -0.84
CA LYS A 221 -18.36 1.39 -1.62
C LYS A 221 -16.97 0.88 -1.94
N SER A 222 -16.50 1.23 -3.13
CA SER A 222 -15.12 1.04 -3.61
C SER A 222 -14.67 2.35 -4.25
N TYR A 223 -13.54 2.90 -3.83
CA TYR A 223 -13.08 4.20 -4.30
C TYR A 223 -11.56 4.37 -4.16
N TYR A 224 -11.03 5.31 -4.94
CA TYR A 224 -9.63 5.75 -4.86
C TYR A 224 -9.48 6.95 -3.92
N ASP A 225 -8.47 6.94 -3.06
CA ASP A 225 -8.12 8.08 -2.19
C ASP A 225 -6.60 8.28 -2.08
N GLN A 226 -6.10 9.31 -2.75
CA GLN A 226 -4.72 9.81 -2.61
C GLN A 226 -3.62 8.71 -2.67
N GLY A 227 -3.72 7.80 -3.64
CA GLY A 227 -2.76 6.72 -3.84
C GLY A 227 -3.11 5.43 -3.08
N ASN A 228 -4.37 5.30 -2.65
CA ASN A 228 -4.88 4.12 -1.96
C ASN A 228 -6.18 3.64 -2.60
N TRP A 229 -6.35 2.33 -2.68
CA TRP A 229 -7.64 1.70 -2.95
C TRP A 229 -8.36 1.42 -1.64
N CYS A 230 -9.63 1.79 -1.60
CA CYS A 230 -10.42 1.81 -0.39
C CYS A 230 -11.74 1.08 -0.60
N VAL A 231 -12.10 0.21 0.34
CA VAL A 231 -13.39 -0.51 0.32
C VAL A 231 -14.08 -0.33 1.66
N ILE A 232 -15.38 -0.01 1.60
CA ILE A 232 -16.31 -0.15 2.72
C ILE A 232 -17.16 -1.39 2.45
N LEU A 233 -17.10 -2.36 3.36
CA LEU A 233 -17.91 -3.58 3.31
C LEU A 233 -18.83 -3.67 4.52
N GLU A 234 -19.92 -4.40 4.36
CA GLU A 234 -20.90 -4.73 5.40
C GLU A 234 -20.98 -6.25 5.52
N LYS A 235 -21.05 -6.76 6.74
CA LYS A 235 -21.33 -8.19 6.97
C LYS A 235 -22.81 -8.48 6.79
N LEU A 236 -23.14 -9.53 6.05
CA LEU A 236 -24.51 -10.01 5.85
C LEU A 236 -25.07 -10.74 7.07
#